data_AF-A0A6L4AE76-F1
#
_entry.id   AF-A0A6L4AE76-F1
#
_cell.length_a   1.000
_cell.length_b   1.000
_cell.length_c   1.000
_cell.angle_alpha   90.00
_cell.angle_beta   90.00
_cell.angle_gamma   90.00
#
_symmetry.space_group_name_H-M   'P 1'
#
loop_
_entity.id
_entity.type
_entity.pdbx_description
1 polymer ?
#
loop_
_entity_poly.entity_id
_entity_poly.type
_entity_poly.pdbx_seq_one_letter_code
_entity_poly.pdbx_strand_id
1 'polypeptide(L)'
;MNRRFMLMAGVLTLILAALPTQVGASPHYGGPSGGCAPHGCSVFLAANDEIVLAGNNEDWKNPFTKLWFIPPTEGTFGQMYVGFDNYYPQGGMNDQGLFFDGLAVPDGGVVPPDTDKPDIPADVLSILMATCADVQCVVDYVNAHDRVLLTNAQFFFGDASGDAVIIEPIEMIRKSGDFLVSTNFFQSVTPPDDIT
;
A
#
# COMPACT_ATOMS: atom_id res chain seq x y z
N MET A 1 -22.98 3.25 20.79
CA MET A 1 -21.80 2.72 20.07
C MET A 1 -21.62 3.60 18.84
N ASN A 2 -20.77 4.63 18.93
CA ASN A 2 -20.55 5.56 17.83
C ASN A 2 -19.69 4.87 16.77
N ARG A 3 -20.26 4.53 15.62
CA ARG A 3 -19.50 4.04 14.47
C ARG A 3 -18.75 5.23 13.87
N ARG A 4 -17.42 5.25 14.01
CA ARG A 4 -16.55 6.17 13.27
C ARG A 4 -16.46 5.66 11.82
N PHE A 5 -16.62 6.56 10.85
CA PHE A 5 -16.47 6.24 9.43
C PHE A 5 -15.06 6.63 8.99
N MET A 6 -14.33 5.69 8.39
CA MET A 6 -13.07 5.97 7.71
C MET A 6 -13.36 6.41 6.28
N LEU A 7 -12.83 7.56 5.87
CA LEU A 7 -12.91 8.03 4.48
C LEU A 7 -11.59 7.78 3.77
N MET A 8 -11.64 7.07 2.64
CA MET A 8 -10.54 6.97 1.69
C MET A 8 -10.58 8.17 0.74
N ALA A 9 -9.53 8.97 0.71
CA ALA A 9 -9.39 10.08 -0.22
C ALA A 9 -8.37 9.73 -1.33
N GLY A 10 -8.85 9.38 -2.52
CA GLY A 10 -8.02 9.20 -3.72
C GLY A 10 -8.13 10.42 -4.63
N VAL A 11 -7.02 11.11 -4.90
CA VAL A 11 -6.98 12.21 -5.88
C VAL A 11 -6.69 11.62 -7.26
N LEU A 12 -7.74 11.31 -8.02
CA LEU A 12 -7.62 10.90 -9.42
C LEU A 12 -7.47 12.15 -10.31
N THR A 13 -6.24 12.54 -10.63
CA THR A 13 -5.99 13.67 -11.54
C THR A 13 -6.18 13.21 -12.99
N LEU A 14 -7.39 13.39 -13.54
CA LEU A 14 -7.61 13.28 -15.00
C LEU A 14 -7.01 14.51 -15.69
N ILE A 15 -5.80 14.38 -16.23
CA ILE A 15 -5.25 15.39 -17.14
C ILE A 15 -5.88 15.16 -18.52
N LEU A 16 -6.87 15.97 -18.87
CA LEU A 16 -7.40 16.04 -20.23
C LEU A 16 -6.37 16.74 -21.13
N ALA A 17 -5.45 15.97 -21.72
CA ALA A 17 -4.50 16.49 -22.69
C ALA A 17 -5.23 16.85 -24.00
N ALA A 18 -5.48 18.14 -24.21
CA ALA A 18 -5.83 18.67 -25.51
C ALA A 18 -4.61 18.57 -26.44
N LEU A 19 -4.68 17.69 -27.44
CA LEU A 19 -3.62 17.51 -28.45
C LEU A 19 -3.69 18.63 -29.50
N PRO A 20 -2.61 19.38 -29.76
CA PRO A 20 -2.37 19.96 -31.07
C PRO A 20 -1.64 18.92 -31.93
N THR A 21 -2.20 18.66 -33.11
CA THR A 21 -1.57 17.91 -34.19
C THR A 21 -0.26 18.56 -34.63
N GLN A 22 0.87 17.87 -34.53
CA GLN A 22 1.99 18.09 -35.45
C GLN A 22 2.68 16.77 -35.84
N VAL A 23 2.68 16.56 -37.15
CA VAL A 23 3.43 15.57 -37.90
C VAL A 23 4.89 16.03 -37.98
N GLY A 24 5.84 15.12 -37.75
CA GLY A 24 7.13 15.16 -38.42
C GLY A 24 8.37 15.00 -37.54
N ALA A 25 9.25 14.12 -38.02
CA ALA A 25 10.64 13.88 -37.66
C ALA A 25 10.91 13.08 -36.37
N SER A 26 11.18 11.79 -36.56
CA SER A 26 12.07 11.03 -35.69
C SER A 26 13.50 11.60 -35.76
N PRO A 27 14.19 11.73 -34.62
CA PRO A 27 15.61 11.46 -34.60
C PRO A 27 15.96 10.46 -33.49
N HIS A 28 16.72 9.45 -33.89
CA HIS A 28 17.75 8.74 -33.14
C HIS A 28 17.79 8.97 -31.61
N TYR A 29 17.27 8.00 -30.84
CA TYR A 29 17.64 7.82 -29.43
C TYR A 29 18.92 6.96 -29.36
N GLY A 30 20.05 7.63 -29.48
CA GLY A 30 21.38 7.14 -29.08
C GLY A 30 21.96 8.11 -28.06
N GLY A 31 21.55 7.98 -26.81
CA GLY A 31 22.04 8.71 -25.64
C GLY A 31 21.83 7.85 -24.40
N PRO A 32 22.63 8.00 -23.32
CA PRO A 32 22.64 7.07 -22.21
C PRO A 32 21.24 6.95 -21.60
N SER A 33 20.69 5.74 -21.70
CA SER A 33 19.45 5.33 -21.07
C SER A 33 19.56 5.51 -19.56
N GLY A 34 18.75 6.39 -18.98
CA GLY A 34 18.68 6.50 -17.52
C GLY A 34 17.87 7.66 -16.96
N GLY A 35 16.85 8.18 -17.67
CA GLY A 35 16.05 9.31 -17.21
C GLY A 35 14.54 9.11 -17.31
N CYS A 36 13.87 9.27 -16.15
CA CYS A 36 12.42 9.30 -15.84
C CYS A 36 11.74 7.92 -15.73
N ALA A 37 11.15 7.51 -14.59
CA ALA A 37 10.28 8.26 -13.68
C ALA A 37 10.64 8.09 -12.18
N PRO A 38 10.32 9.07 -11.31
CA PRO A 38 10.31 8.85 -9.87
C PRO A 38 9.27 7.77 -9.53
N HIS A 39 9.72 6.69 -8.90
CA HIS A 39 8.89 5.63 -8.36
C HIS A 39 8.67 5.94 -6.88
N GLY A 40 7.66 6.77 -6.58
CA GLY A 40 7.46 7.38 -5.27
C GLY A 40 6.04 7.20 -4.74
N CYS A 41 5.57 5.95 -4.63
CA CYS A 41 4.33 5.68 -3.91
C CYS A 41 4.46 6.21 -2.47
N SER A 42 3.43 6.89 -2.03
CA SER A 42 3.32 7.39 -0.66
C SER A 42 1.97 7.00 -0.12
N VAL A 43 1.92 6.69 1.16
CA VAL A 43 0.70 6.36 1.90
C VAL A 43 0.71 7.07 3.23
N PHE A 44 -0.46 7.45 3.72
CA PHE A 44 -0.61 7.98 5.05
C PHE A 44 -1.92 7.55 5.70
N LEU A 45 -1.91 7.55 7.02
CA LEU A 45 -3.09 7.64 7.86
C LEU A 45 -2.94 8.80 8.82
N ALA A 46 -3.97 9.63 8.92
CA ALA A 46 -4.10 10.69 9.90
C ALA A 46 -5.40 10.49 10.69
N ALA A 47 -5.32 10.57 12.02
CA ALA A 47 -6.45 10.33 12.90
C ALA A 47 -6.45 11.28 14.10
N ASN A 48 -7.64 11.70 14.49
CA ASN A 48 -7.91 12.38 15.76
C ASN A 48 -9.17 11.80 16.42
N ASP A 49 -9.70 12.46 17.46
CA ASP A 49 -10.89 12.00 18.19
C ASP A 49 -12.19 12.03 17.36
N GLU A 50 -12.21 12.69 16.21
CA GLU A 50 -13.40 12.90 15.40
C GLU A 50 -13.37 12.06 14.11
N ILE A 51 -12.20 11.97 13.47
CA ILE A 51 -12.07 11.41 12.12
C ILE A 51 -10.78 10.61 11.92
N VAL A 52 -10.88 9.61 11.05
CA VAL A 52 -9.74 8.86 10.49
C VAL A 52 -9.75 9.04 8.97
N LEU A 53 -8.62 9.48 8.43
CA LEU A 53 -8.39 9.68 7.01
C LEU A 53 -7.19 8.84 6.58
N ALA A 54 -7.32 8.13 5.47
CA ALA A 54 -6.20 7.50 4.81
C ALA A 54 -6.22 7.76 3.31
N GLY A 55 -5.04 7.75 2.71
CA GLY A 55 -4.86 7.95 1.29
C GLY A 55 -3.47 7.54 0.85
N ASN A 56 -3.35 7.28 -0.44
CA ASN A 56 -2.12 6.91 -1.09
C ASN A 56 -2.06 7.48 -2.52
N ASN A 57 -0.85 7.57 -3.08
CA ASN A 57 -0.63 7.66 -4.52
C ASN A 57 0.06 6.39 -5.02
N GLU A 58 -0.30 5.98 -6.24
CA GLU A 58 0.26 4.81 -6.90
C GLU A 58 1.08 5.27 -8.12
N ASP A 59 2.41 5.25 -7.98
CA ASP A 59 3.35 5.71 -9.00
C ASP A 59 3.93 4.54 -9.80
N TRP A 60 3.12 4.03 -10.74
CA TRP A 60 3.51 2.90 -11.58
C TRP A 60 3.28 3.15 -13.07
N LYS A 61 4.05 2.44 -13.91
CA LYS A 61 4.04 2.58 -15.37
C LYS A 61 2.83 1.93 -16.06
N ASN A 62 2.06 1.09 -15.37
CA ASN A 62 0.90 0.43 -15.97
C ASN A 62 -0.28 1.42 -16.02
N PRO A 63 -0.78 1.82 -17.20
CA PRO A 63 -1.86 2.80 -17.29
C PRO A 63 -3.27 2.19 -17.11
N PHE A 64 -3.39 0.87 -16.99
CA PHE A 64 -4.69 0.19 -16.96
C PHE A 64 -5.26 0.03 -15.55
N THR A 65 -5.38 1.15 -14.83
CA THR A 65 -5.92 1.17 -13.47
C THR A 65 -7.35 0.61 -13.41
N LYS A 66 -7.62 -0.19 -12.38
CA LYS A 66 -8.92 -0.81 -12.08
C LYS A 66 -9.32 -0.47 -10.66
N LEU A 67 -10.63 -0.35 -10.47
CA LEU A 67 -11.28 -0.39 -9.17
C LEU A 67 -12.34 -1.49 -9.25
N TRP A 68 -12.38 -2.38 -8.26
CA TRP A 68 -13.35 -3.46 -8.21
C TRP A 68 -13.80 -3.75 -6.78
N PHE A 69 -14.94 -4.44 -6.68
CA PHE A 69 -15.57 -4.78 -5.41
C PHE A 69 -15.78 -6.29 -5.33
N ILE A 70 -15.58 -6.83 -4.13
CA ILE A 70 -15.94 -8.20 -3.79
C ILE A 70 -17.03 -8.11 -2.71
N PRO A 71 -18.26 -8.58 -2.97
CA PRO A 71 -19.31 -8.54 -1.96
C PRO A 71 -18.98 -9.52 -0.81
N PRO A 72 -19.44 -9.25 0.42
CA PRO A 72 -19.26 -10.17 1.54
C PRO A 72 -19.97 -11.50 1.26
N THR A 73 -19.41 -12.57 1.78
CA THR A 73 -20.04 -13.90 1.86
C THR A 73 -20.20 -14.32 3.32
N GLU A 74 -20.75 -15.50 3.57
CA GLU A 74 -20.70 -16.08 4.91
C GLU A 74 -19.24 -16.18 5.37
N GLY A 75 -18.91 -15.53 6.48
CA GLY A 75 -17.57 -15.52 7.06
C GLY A 75 -16.55 -14.58 6.42
N THR A 76 -16.91 -13.74 5.45
CA THR A 76 -15.98 -12.78 4.84
C THR A 76 -16.55 -11.37 4.75
N PHE A 77 -15.67 -10.37 4.85
CA PHE A 77 -16.00 -8.96 4.72
C PHE A 77 -16.15 -8.54 3.26
N GLY A 78 -16.96 -7.50 2.99
CA GLY A 78 -16.99 -6.85 1.69
C GLY A 78 -15.69 -6.08 1.45
N GLN A 79 -15.16 -6.12 0.24
CA GLN A 79 -13.86 -5.51 -0.09
C GLN A 79 -13.98 -4.58 -1.30
N MET A 80 -13.23 -3.49 -1.26
CA MET A 80 -12.94 -2.63 -2.40
C MET A 80 -11.44 -2.62 -2.62
N TYR A 81 -11.02 -2.77 -3.88
CA TYR A 81 -9.63 -2.76 -4.26
C TYR A 81 -9.38 -1.76 -5.38
N VAL A 82 -8.18 -1.20 -5.36
CA VAL A 82 -7.57 -0.47 -6.46
C VAL A 82 -6.30 -1.20 -6.91
N GLY A 83 -6.04 -1.20 -8.22
CA GLY A 83 -4.90 -1.89 -8.82
C GLY A 83 -4.93 -1.78 -10.33
N PHE A 84 -4.48 -2.82 -11.04
CA PHE A 84 -4.36 -2.80 -12.51
C PHE A 84 -5.17 -3.91 -13.18
N ASP A 85 -4.98 -4.09 -14.49
CA ASP A 85 -5.68 -5.05 -15.35
C ASP A 85 -5.38 -6.52 -15.04
N ASN A 86 -4.39 -6.79 -14.19
CA ASN A 86 -4.12 -8.12 -13.63
C ASN A 86 -4.98 -8.47 -12.40
N TYR A 87 -5.80 -7.53 -11.89
CA TYR A 87 -6.62 -7.69 -10.68
C TYR A 87 -5.82 -8.09 -9.43
N TYR A 88 -4.51 -7.78 -9.39
CA TYR A 88 -3.74 -7.87 -8.16
C TYR A 88 -3.96 -6.60 -7.32
N PRO A 89 -4.43 -6.70 -6.07
CA PRO A 89 -4.65 -5.54 -5.21
C PRO A 89 -3.36 -4.76 -4.95
N GLN A 90 -3.35 -3.47 -5.22
CA GLN A 90 -2.27 -2.55 -4.82
C GLN A 90 -2.63 -1.82 -3.52
N GLY A 91 -3.90 -1.42 -3.40
CA GLY A 91 -4.48 -0.85 -2.19
C GLY A 91 -5.98 -1.14 -2.10
N GLY A 92 -6.61 -0.76 -0.99
CA GLY A 92 -8.04 -0.99 -0.82
C GLY A 92 -8.55 -0.80 0.61
N MET A 93 -9.82 -1.15 0.80
CA MET A 93 -10.50 -1.08 2.08
C MET A 93 -11.60 -2.13 2.18
N ASN A 94 -11.83 -2.70 3.36
CA ASN A 94 -12.98 -3.57 3.61
C ASN A 94 -14.14 -2.85 4.33
N ASP A 95 -15.28 -3.52 4.42
CA ASP A 95 -16.51 -2.97 5.02
C ASP A 95 -16.48 -2.87 6.56
N GLN A 96 -15.37 -3.29 7.20
CA GLN A 96 -15.09 -3.02 8.61
C GLN A 96 -14.25 -1.75 8.81
N GLY A 97 -13.75 -1.16 7.71
CA GLY A 97 -12.91 0.03 7.75
C GLY A 97 -11.43 -0.28 7.94
N LEU A 98 -10.97 -1.50 7.62
CA LEU A 98 -9.55 -1.79 7.45
C LEU A 98 -9.11 -1.33 6.07
N PHE A 99 -8.14 -0.42 6.02
CA PHE A 99 -7.46 0.10 4.84
C PHE A 99 -6.10 -0.56 4.67
N PHE A 100 -5.68 -0.78 3.43
CA PHE A 100 -4.31 -1.19 3.14
C PHE A 100 -3.74 -0.51 1.89
N ASP A 101 -2.41 -0.45 1.85
CA ASP A 101 -1.62 -0.10 0.67
C ASP A 101 -0.33 -0.94 0.63
N GLY A 102 0.13 -1.28 -0.57
CA GLY A 102 1.39 -1.98 -0.81
C GLY A 102 2.41 -1.07 -1.49
N LEU A 103 3.61 -0.99 -0.93
CA LEU A 103 4.70 -0.19 -1.49
C LEU A 103 5.84 -1.09 -1.93
N ALA A 104 6.34 -0.90 -3.15
CA ALA A 104 7.61 -1.48 -3.57
C ALA A 104 8.76 -0.82 -2.80
N VAL A 105 9.76 -1.60 -2.38
CA VAL A 105 10.98 -1.12 -1.72
C VAL A 105 12.18 -1.66 -2.49
N PRO A 106 12.63 -0.96 -3.56
CA PRO A 106 13.65 -1.47 -4.48
C PRO A 106 15.00 -1.77 -3.82
N ASP A 107 15.35 -1.02 -2.77
CA ASP A 107 16.60 -1.13 -2.04
C ASP A 107 16.43 -1.82 -0.67
N GLY A 108 15.46 -2.73 -0.56
CA GLY A 108 15.11 -3.42 0.71
C GLY A 108 16.17 -4.37 1.25
N GLY A 109 17.20 -4.68 0.46
CA GLY A 109 18.31 -5.54 0.87
C GLY A 109 17.94 -7.03 0.85
N VAL A 110 18.62 -7.83 1.68
CA VAL A 110 18.36 -9.27 1.82
C VAL A 110 17.94 -9.54 3.25
N VAL A 111 16.75 -10.10 3.40
CA VAL A 111 16.22 -10.51 4.71
C VAL A 111 16.27 -12.03 4.81
N PRO A 112 16.95 -12.59 5.84
CA PRO A 112 16.96 -14.03 6.03
C PRO A 112 15.56 -14.53 6.46
N PRO A 113 15.15 -15.71 6.01
CA PRO A 113 13.87 -16.29 6.41
C PRO A 113 13.87 -16.66 7.90
N ASP A 114 12.72 -16.49 8.54
CA ASP A 114 12.44 -17.04 9.88
C ASP A 114 11.97 -18.50 9.74
N THR A 115 12.90 -19.45 9.87
CA THR A 115 12.63 -20.88 9.64
C THR A 115 11.72 -21.53 10.69
N ASP A 116 11.41 -20.83 11.78
CA ASP A 116 10.50 -21.32 12.82
C ASP A 116 9.03 -21.00 12.50
N LYS A 117 8.77 -20.21 11.46
CA LYS A 117 7.43 -19.80 11.03
C LYS A 117 7.12 -20.29 9.62
N PRO A 118 5.84 -20.58 9.31
CA PRO A 118 5.42 -20.82 7.94
C PRO A 118 5.54 -19.56 7.09
N ASP A 119 5.83 -19.70 5.80
CA ASP A 119 5.83 -18.59 4.84
C ASP A 119 4.47 -17.88 4.83
N ILE A 120 4.49 -16.55 4.72
CA ILE A 120 3.28 -15.77 4.46
C ILE A 120 2.68 -16.16 3.10
N PRO A 121 1.36 -16.42 3.01
CA PRO A 121 0.73 -16.77 1.74
C PRO A 121 0.89 -15.67 0.67
N ALA A 122 1.03 -16.07 -0.59
CA ALA A 122 1.16 -15.11 -1.71
C ALA A 122 -0.10 -14.24 -1.90
N ASP A 123 -1.26 -14.71 -1.47
CA ASP A 123 -2.55 -14.04 -1.49
C ASP A 123 -2.93 -13.40 -0.14
N VAL A 124 -1.95 -13.17 0.74
CA VAL A 124 -2.19 -12.69 2.12
C VAL A 124 -3.02 -11.42 2.18
N LEU A 125 -2.87 -10.48 1.23
CA LEU A 125 -3.68 -9.26 1.19
C LEU A 125 -5.17 -9.59 1.07
N SER A 126 -5.54 -10.53 0.19
CA SER A 126 -6.93 -10.97 0.05
C SER A 126 -7.44 -11.67 1.30
N ILE A 127 -6.60 -12.50 1.95
CA ILE A 127 -6.94 -13.18 3.21
C ILE A 127 -7.23 -12.17 4.31
N LEU A 128 -6.29 -11.24 4.53
CA LEU A 128 -6.40 -10.21 5.56
C LEU A 128 -7.62 -9.32 5.33
N MET A 129 -7.82 -8.82 4.12
CA MET A 129 -8.94 -7.93 3.82
C MET A 129 -10.29 -8.63 3.91
N ALA A 130 -10.34 -9.94 3.67
CA ALA A 130 -11.57 -10.73 3.82
C ALA A 130 -11.89 -11.12 5.27
N THR A 131 -10.90 -11.14 6.17
CA THR A 131 -11.05 -11.77 7.52
C THR A 131 -10.68 -10.90 8.70
N CYS A 132 -9.88 -9.84 8.52
CA CYS A 132 -9.50 -8.91 9.58
C CYS A 132 -10.34 -7.64 9.60
N ALA A 133 -10.82 -7.27 10.78
CA ALA A 133 -11.61 -6.05 10.98
C ALA A 133 -10.75 -4.83 11.37
N ASP A 134 -9.56 -5.07 11.91
CA ASP A 134 -8.69 -4.05 12.49
C ASP A 134 -7.19 -4.40 12.31
N VAL A 135 -6.34 -3.43 12.63
CA VAL A 135 -4.88 -3.54 12.54
C VAL A 135 -4.34 -4.62 13.47
N GLN A 136 -4.94 -4.83 14.64
CA GLN A 136 -4.45 -5.84 15.58
C GLN A 136 -4.60 -7.26 15.01
N CYS A 137 -5.74 -7.57 14.38
CA CYS A 137 -5.93 -8.83 13.66
C CYS A 137 -4.85 -9.05 12.59
N VAL A 138 -4.52 -8.00 11.84
CA VAL A 138 -3.46 -8.05 10.82
C VAL A 138 -2.11 -8.35 11.45
N VAL A 139 -1.75 -7.64 12.50
CA VAL A 139 -0.48 -7.83 13.21
C VAL A 139 -0.37 -9.25 13.76
N ASP A 140 -1.43 -9.77 14.38
CA ASP A 140 -1.47 -11.12 14.95
C ASP A 140 -1.28 -12.18 13.86
N TYR A 141 -1.98 -12.03 12.72
CA TYR A 141 -1.85 -12.93 11.58
C TYR A 141 -0.43 -12.90 11.01
N VAL A 142 0.09 -11.70 10.70
CA VAL A 142 1.39 -11.56 10.03
C VAL A 142 2.53 -11.97 10.95
N ASN A 143 2.46 -11.70 12.25
CA ASN A 143 3.50 -12.09 13.20
C ASN A 143 3.62 -13.62 13.34
N ALA A 144 2.57 -14.37 13.02
CA ALA A 144 2.58 -15.83 12.99
C ALA A 144 3.27 -16.43 11.74
N HIS A 145 3.72 -15.60 10.80
CA HIS A 145 4.32 -16.02 9.52
C HIS A 145 5.72 -15.44 9.32
N ASP A 146 6.52 -16.12 8.50
CA ASP A 146 7.74 -15.58 7.93
C ASP A 146 7.40 -14.55 6.84
N ARG A 147 8.11 -13.42 6.85
CA ARG A 147 7.85 -12.27 5.98
C ARG A 147 8.92 -12.11 4.91
N VAL A 148 9.72 -13.14 4.62
CA VAL A 148 10.77 -13.08 3.59
C VAL A 148 10.25 -12.62 2.21
N LEU A 149 8.98 -12.89 1.89
CA LEU A 149 8.35 -12.41 0.64
C LEU A 149 8.23 -10.89 0.55
N LEU A 150 8.36 -10.18 1.67
CA LEU A 150 8.38 -8.71 1.73
C LEU A 150 9.77 -8.13 1.48
N THR A 151 10.82 -8.92 1.17
CA THR A 151 12.20 -8.40 1.04
C THR A 151 12.32 -7.14 0.15
N ASN A 152 11.45 -6.97 -0.86
CA ASN A 152 11.39 -5.77 -1.71
C ASN A 152 10.03 -5.06 -1.68
N ALA A 153 9.27 -5.20 -0.60
CA ALA A 153 7.96 -4.60 -0.43
C ALA A 153 7.64 -4.32 1.04
N GLN A 154 6.69 -3.44 1.29
CA GLN A 154 6.09 -3.30 2.61
C GLN A 154 4.60 -3.09 2.47
N PHE A 155 3.88 -3.43 3.52
CA PHE A 155 2.46 -3.15 3.61
C PHE A 155 2.21 -2.05 4.63
N PHE A 156 1.25 -1.19 4.32
CA PHE A 156 0.69 -0.24 5.26
C PHE A 156 -0.75 -0.67 5.55
N PHE A 157 -1.12 -0.73 6.81
CA PHE A 157 -2.49 -0.95 7.24
C PHE A 157 -2.94 0.18 8.16
N GLY A 158 -4.23 0.51 8.08
CA GLY A 158 -4.88 1.45 8.99
C GLY A 158 -6.33 1.03 9.23
N ASP A 159 -6.91 1.38 10.38
CA ASP A 159 -8.30 1.02 10.67
C ASP A 159 -9.15 2.19 11.19
N ALA A 160 -10.47 1.95 11.27
CA ALA A 160 -11.46 2.93 11.70
C ALA A 160 -11.29 3.42 13.16
N SER A 161 -10.45 2.77 13.97
CA SER A 161 -10.10 3.27 15.30
C SER A 161 -9.02 4.36 15.27
N GLY A 162 -8.31 4.47 14.15
CA GLY A 162 -7.18 5.40 13.96
C GLY A 162 -5.82 4.78 14.26
N ASP A 163 -5.78 3.46 14.46
CA ASP A 163 -4.56 2.67 14.52
C ASP A 163 -4.01 2.44 13.10
N ALA A 164 -2.69 2.32 13.00
CA ALA A 164 -2.00 2.02 11.75
C ALA A 164 -0.66 1.34 12.00
N VAL A 165 -0.21 0.56 11.03
CA VAL A 165 1.06 -0.16 11.07
C VAL A 165 1.71 -0.21 9.70
N ILE A 166 3.03 -0.02 9.66
CA ILE A 166 3.88 -0.40 8.53
C ILE A 166 4.45 -1.78 8.85
N ILE A 167 4.29 -2.71 7.93
CA ILE A 167 4.80 -4.07 8.00
C ILE A 167 5.95 -4.19 7.01
N GLU A 168 7.16 -4.17 7.56
CA GLU A 168 8.39 -4.43 6.83
C GLU A 168 8.75 -5.92 6.99
N PRO A 169 9.82 -6.42 6.34
CA PRO A 169 10.19 -7.83 6.46
C PRO A 169 10.65 -8.23 7.87
N ILE A 170 11.34 -7.32 8.56
CA ILE A 170 11.94 -7.57 9.89
C ILE A 170 11.15 -6.89 10.99
N GLU A 171 10.83 -5.61 10.84
CA GLU A 171 10.15 -4.82 11.87
C GLU A 171 8.70 -4.53 11.52
N MET A 172 7.91 -4.16 12.52
CA MET A 172 6.59 -3.57 12.35
C MET A 172 6.56 -2.23 13.08
N ILE A 173 6.20 -1.16 12.39
CA ILE A 173 6.20 0.19 12.94
C ILE A 173 4.76 0.62 13.13
N ARG A 174 4.30 0.64 14.39
CA ARG A 174 2.96 1.08 14.72
C ARG A 174 2.92 2.60 14.84
N LYS A 175 1.79 3.19 14.41
CA LYS A 175 1.54 4.62 14.51
C LYS A 175 1.70 5.11 15.95
N SER A 176 2.41 6.22 16.09
CA SER A 176 2.46 6.99 17.33
C SER A 176 2.06 8.44 17.03
N GLY A 177 1.20 9.02 17.88
CA GLY A 177 0.63 10.35 17.63
C GLY A 177 -0.47 10.35 16.56
N ASP A 178 -0.61 11.48 15.87
CA ASP A 178 -1.78 11.78 15.03
C ASP A 178 -1.67 11.20 13.61
N PHE A 179 -0.46 10.87 13.14
CA PHE A 179 -0.24 10.38 11.78
C PHE A 179 0.81 9.27 11.70
N LEU A 180 0.70 8.45 10.65
CA LEU A 180 1.74 7.56 10.17
C LEU A 180 1.83 7.73 8.65
N VAL A 181 3.03 7.85 8.13
CA VAL A 181 3.32 8.07 6.69
C VAL A 181 4.34 7.03 6.27
N SER A 182 4.24 6.50 5.05
CA SER A 182 5.29 5.67 4.44
C SER A 182 5.48 5.96 2.96
N THR A 183 6.66 5.60 2.46
CA THR A 183 7.15 5.77 1.08
C THR A 183 8.00 4.54 0.72
N ASN A 184 8.64 4.46 -0.44
CA ASN A 184 9.34 3.30 -0.98
C ASN A 184 10.69 2.92 -0.29
N PHE A 185 10.81 3.07 1.03
CA PHE A 185 11.94 2.60 1.83
C PHE A 185 11.51 2.05 3.18
N PHE A 186 12.33 1.20 3.78
CA PHE A 186 12.13 0.66 5.12
C PHE A 186 12.55 1.68 6.18
N GLN A 187 11.59 2.20 6.93
CA GLN A 187 11.82 3.17 8.00
C GLN A 187 12.58 2.57 9.18
N SER A 188 12.54 1.25 9.39
CA SER A 188 13.25 0.62 10.50
C SER A 188 14.78 0.66 10.36
N VAL A 189 15.27 0.80 9.12
CA VAL A 189 16.70 0.75 8.80
C VAL A 189 17.24 1.99 8.10
N THR A 190 16.36 2.86 7.57
CA THR A 190 16.78 4.12 6.93
C THR A 190 16.98 5.23 7.97
N PRO A 191 18.20 5.78 8.12
CA PRO A 191 18.46 6.92 8.99
C PRO A 191 17.68 8.17 8.52
N PRO A 192 17.13 8.98 9.44
CA PRO A 192 16.37 10.18 9.05
C PRO A 192 17.16 11.18 8.19
N ASP A 193 18.46 11.30 8.41
CA ASP A 193 19.32 12.22 7.66
C ASP A 193 19.57 11.76 6.21
N ASP A 194 19.24 10.50 5.88
CA ASP A 194 19.37 9.92 4.54
C ASP A 194 18.08 10.08 3.70
N ILE A 195 17.00 10.62 4.30
CA ILE A 195 15.72 10.87 3.62
C ILE A 195 15.82 12.21 2.89
N THR A 196 16.00 12.17 1.56
CA THR A 196 16.14 13.36 0.69
C THR A 196 14.86 13.77 -0.01
#